data_AF-A0A7V8Z7N7-F1
#
_entry.id   AF-A0A7V8Z7N7-F1
#
_cell.length_a   1.000
_cell.length_b   1.000
_cell.length_c   1.000
_cell.angle_alpha   90.00
_cell.angle_beta   90.00
_cell.angle_gamma   90.00
#
_symmetry.space_group_name_H-M   'P 1'
#
loop_
_entity.id
_entity.type
_entity.pdbx_description
1 polymer ?
#
loop_
_entity_poly.entity_id
_entity_poly.type
_entity_poly.pdbx_seq_one_letter_code
_entity_poly.pdbx_strand_id
1 'polypeptide(L)'
;MSSKMINAIKTLLMMFYAPARAMADVRDRAPLMQAALIALVTQTLYTVYTQWPHLSGNLNARSLFTLLAVVLVSARTLFVLAVIFTPLVIFFANLFGERRQVSLVVRHEYAASSATLLYAWAAANLAALPLAALSRINGFERAVIDQSLQRAAEWQRALPPNTPPLVYEQQMLESFALMIMLPFFGVWAALAVRKVFNFTWGRAFVVIVTVAVVMFITSPLLSILSVVLTSPFLLVMLFLVLRGYFGEFMRSQQARASFKQNLEAATLNPADASAHYNLGLIHLNRNELDEARARFNRAVEIDPEEIDSHYQLGRLDRKGNHFAEAIKHFEQVVSNDQTHAQHEIWREIGATYLDANQFADAHDALERFLDNRQSDPEGLYLMGRALAGMKREREAAEFMRRCIEAVQTAPAYKRRTEARWMSEAQQFLRTLDAQSA
;
A
#
# COMPACT_ATOMS: atom_id res chain seq x y z
N MET A 1 -8.75 9.20 -22.09
CA MET A 1 -9.07 9.25 -20.66
C MET A 1 -9.29 7.81 -20.19
N SER A 2 -8.42 7.26 -19.33
CA SER A 2 -8.50 5.83 -18.94
C SER A 2 -9.81 5.55 -18.20
N SER A 3 -10.36 4.33 -18.33
CA SER A 3 -11.60 3.91 -17.63
C SER A 3 -11.56 4.19 -16.12
N LYS A 4 -10.37 4.11 -15.52
CA LYS A 4 -10.11 4.43 -14.12
C LYS A 4 -10.36 5.91 -13.78
N MET A 5 -9.97 6.84 -14.66
CA MET A 5 -10.16 8.28 -14.43
C MET A 5 -11.64 8.69 -14.55
N ILE A 6 -12.39 8.07 -15.47
CA ILE A 6 -13.84 8.27 -15.60
C ILE A 6 -14.55 7.84 -14.32
N ASN A 7 -14.22 6.66 -13.81
CA ASN A 7 -14.81 6.15 -12.57
C ASN A 7 -14.50 7.07 -11.38
N ALA A 8 -13.27 7.55 -11.28
CA ALA A 8 -12.86 8.43 -10.18
C ALA A 8 -13.64 9.77 -10.19
N ILE A 9 -13.86 10.36 -11.37
CA ILE A 9 -14.71 11.57 -11.51
C ILE A 9 -16.17 11.25 -11.20
N LYS A 10 -16.69 10.11 -11.66
CA LYS A 10 -18.05 9.66 -11.35
C LYS A 10 -18.25 9.53 -9.84
N THR A 11 -17.29 8.94 -9.12
CA THR A 11 -17.31 8.80 -7.66
C THR A 11 -17.23 10.17 -6.97
N LEU A 12 -16.45 11.11 -7.51
CA LEU A 12 -16.41 12.49 -7.00
C LEU A 12 -17.77 13.20 -7.18
N LEU A 13 -18.42 13.05 -8.34
CA LEU A 13 -19.76 13.61 -8.57
C LEU A 13 -20.82 12.97 -7.65
N MET A 14 -20.70 11.68 -7.36
CA MET A 14 -21.55 11.00 -6.38
C MET A 14 -21.48 11.63 -4.98
N MET A 15 -20.40 12.34 -4.63
CA MET A 15 -20.31 13.02 -3.32
C MET A 15 -21.38 14.09 -3.13
N PHE A 16 -21.99 14.60 -4.20
CA PHE A 16 -23.00 15.66 -4.12
C PHE A 16 -24.43 15.12 -4.05
N TYR A 17 -24.72 13.99 -4.68
CA TYR A 17 -26.09 13.43 -4.75
C TYR A 17 -26.27 12.11 -3.98
N ALA A 18 -25.20 11.36 -3.73
CA ALA A 18 -25.22 10.08 -3.01
C ALA A 18 -23.96 9.91 -2.13
N PRO A 19 -23.68 10.85 -1.21
CA PRO A 19 -22.40 10.95 -0.51
C PRO A 19 -22.04 9.70 0.30
N ALA A 20 -23.02 9.07 0.94
CA ALA A 20 -22.80 7.86 1.73
C ALA A 20 -22.40 6.66 0.86
N ARG A 21 -22.92 6.58 -0.37
CA ARG A 21 -22.59 5.52 -1.34
C ARG A 21 -21.22 5.79 -1.96
N ALA A 22 -20.95 7.05 -2.30
CA ALA A 22 -19.65 7.50 -2.79
C ALA A 22 -18.53 7.15 -1.80
N MET A 23 -18.70 7.48 -0.52
CA MET A 23 -17.70 7.18 0.52
C MET A 23 -17.46 5.68 0.70
N ALA A 24 -18.51 4.85 0.57
CA ALA A 24 -18.35 3.40 0.61
C ALA A 24 -17.59 2.87 -0.61
N ASP A 25 -17.87 3.40 -1.81
CA ASP A 25 -17.17 3.04 -3.04
C ASP A 25 -15.69 3.46 -2.98
N VAL A 26 -15.39 4.67 -2.48
CA VAL A 26 -14.01 5.13 -2.26
C VAL A 26 -13.29 4.24 -1.25
N ARG A 27 -13.92 3.93 -0.11
CA ARG A 27 -13.34 3.07 0.94
C ARG A 27 -12.92 1.71 0.39
N ASP A 28 -13.79 1.11 -0.42
CA ASP A 28 -13.63 -0.27 -0.86
C ASP A 28 -12.80 -0.41 -2.14
N ARG A 29 -12.81 0.60 -3.04
CA ARG A 29 -12.31 0.45 -4.42
C ARG A 29 -11.34 1.53 -4.87
N ALA A 30 -11.29 2.70 -4.23
CA ALA A 30 -10.45 3.79 -4.72
C ALA A 30 -8.97 3.60 -4.33
N PRO A 31 -8.06 3.50 -5.31
CA PRO A 31 -6.64 3.49 -5.01
C PRO A 31 -6.20 4.87 -4.52
N LEU A 32 -5.38 4.87 -3.47
CA LEU A 32 -4.92 6.09 -2.79
C LEU A 32 -4.31 7.11 -3.76
N MET A 33 -3.55 6.64 -4.76
CA MET A 33 -2.91 7.50 -5.76
C MET A 33 -3.92 8.29 -6.60
N GLN A 34 -5.07 7.69 -6.94
CA GLN A 34 -6.12 8.40 -7.69
C GLN A 34 -6.82 9.44 -6.80
N ALA A 35 -7.09 9.07 -5.55
CA ALA A 35 -7.65 10.01 -4.57
C ALA A 35 -6.73 11.22 -4.38
N ALA A 36 -5.42 11.00 -4.25
CA ALA A 36 -4.43 12.06 -4.12
C ALA A 36 -4.35 12.95 -5.37
N LEU A 37 -4.41 12.37 -6.56
CA LEU A 37 -4.37 13.13 -7.81
C LEU A 37 -5.61 14.02 -7.98
N ILE A 38 -6.80 13.50 -7.68
CA ILE A 38 -8.04 14.30 -7.72
C ILE A 38 -8.01 15.41 -6.67
N ALA A 39 -7.58 15.10 -5.45
CA ALA A 39 -7.43 16.10 -4.40
C ALA A 39 -6.41 17.17 -4.80
N LEU A 40 -5.31 16.79 -5.47
CA LEU A 40 -4.28 17.74 -5.93
C LEU A 40 -4.82 18.67 -7.00
N VAL A 41 -5.52 18.13 -8.00
CA VAL A 41 -6.11 18.93 -9.08
C VAL A 41 -7.15 19.91 -8.50
N THR A 42 -8.07 19.42 -7.67
CA THR A 42 -9.10 20.27 -7.07
C THR A 42 -8.53 21.30 -6.11
N GLN A 43 -7.51 20.95 -5.32
CA GLN A 43 -6.80 21.89 -4.44
C GLN A 43 -6.07 22.96 -5.24
N THR A 44 -5.40 22.56 -6.33
CA THR A 44 -4.69 23.50 -7.21
C THR A 44 -5.68 24.47 -7.84
N LEU A 45 -6.80 23.97 -8.38
CA LEU A 45 -7.87 24.81 -8.95
C LEU A 45 -8.44 25.78 -7.92
N TYR A 46 -8.74 25.29 -6.71
CA TYR A 46 -9.25 26.12 -5.63
C TYR A 46 -8.25 27.20 -5.23
N THR A 47 -6.97 26.86 -5.09
CA THR A 47 -5.89 27.79 -4.73
C THR A 47 -5.67 28.84 -5.83
N VAL A 48 -5.64 28.43 -7.10
CA VAL A 48 -5.53 29.37 -8.24
C VAL A 48 -6.69 30.36 -8.23
N TYR A 49 -7.91 29.88 -7.96
CA TYR A 49 -9.09 30.72 -7.93
C TYR A 49 -9.05 31.74 -6.78
N THR A 50 -8.80 31.28 -5.56
CA THR A 50 -8.83 32.13 -4.37
C THR A 50 -7.67 33.13 -4.36
N GLN A 51 -6.49 32.73 -4.84
CA GLN A 51 -5.29 33.57 -4.91
C GLN A 51 -5.11 34.32 -6.24
N TRP A 52 -6.10 34.25 -7.14
CA TRP A 52 -6.01 34.86 -8.47
C TRP A 52 -5.52 36.32 -8.48
N PRO A 53 -5.98 37.23 -7.58
CA PRO A 53 -5.54 38.62 -7.58
C PRO A 53 -4.01 38.80 -7.43
N HIS A 54 -3.37 37.93 -6.64
CA HIS A 54 -1.92 37.95 -6.45
C HIS A 54 -1.18 37.23 -7.57
N LEU A 55 -1.78 36.16 -8.11
CA LEU A 55 -1.18 35.38 -9.19
C LEU A 55 -1.15 36.19 -10.50
N SER A 56 -2.22 36.92 -10.83
CA SER A 56 -2.33 37.68 -12.09
C SER A 56 -1.27 38.77 -12.25
N GLY A 57 -0.80 39.36 -11.14
CA GLY A 57 0.26 40.38 -11.16
C GLY A 57 1.65 39.84 -11.50
N ASN A 58 1.88 38.53 -11.34
CA ASN A 58 3.20 37.89 -11.47
C ASN A 58 3.38 37.07 -12.76
N LEU A 59 2.43 37.12 -13.70
CA LEU A 59 2.37 36.23 -14.87
C LEU A 59 3.38 36.53 -16.00
N ASN A 60 4.13 37.63 -15.97
CA ASN A 60 5.13 37.92 -17.01
C ASN A 60 6.46 37.18 -16.74
N ALA A 61 6.94 36.41 -17.73
CA ALA A 61 8.17 35.59 -17.76
C ALA A 61 8.36 34.51 -16.67
N ARG A 62 7.66 34.58 -15.54
CA ARG A 62 7.73 33.62 -14.41
C ARG A 62 6.56 32.64 -14.32
N SER A 63 5.66 32.62 -15.30
CA SER A 63 4.39 31.87 -15.28
C SER A 63 4.55 30.38 -14.94
N LEU A 64 5.56 29.72 -15.50
CA LEU A 64 5.84 28.30 -15.23
C LEU A 64 6.26 28.04 -13.77
N PHE A 65 7.11 28.91 -13.20
CA PHE A 65 7.54 28.80 -11.82
C PHE A 65 6.41 29.13 -10.84
N THR A 66 5.57 30.12 -11.16
CA THR A 66 4.39 30.44 -10.36
C THR A 66 3.39 29.29 -10.35
N LEU A 67 3.11 28.68 -11.50
CA LEU A 67 2.22 27.51 -11.58
C LEU A 67 2.79 26.31 -10.82
N LEU A 68 4.09 26.03 -10.96
CA LEU A 68 4.75 24.97 -10.20
C LEU A 68 4.68 25.22 -8.69
N ALA A 69 4.90 26.47 -8.25
CA ALA A 69 4.80 26.85 -6.85
C ALA A 69 3.39 26.61 -6.29
N VAL A 70 2.34 26.95 -7.05
CA VAL A 70 0.95 26.70 -6.64
C VAL A 70 0.65 25.20 -6.50
N VAL A 71 1.15 24.38 -7.42
CA VAL A 71 1.02 22.91 -7.33
C VAL A 71 1.74 22.37 -6.10
N LEU A 72 2.94 22.88 -5.78
CA LEU A 72 3.69 22.47 -4.60
C LEU A 72 3.02 22.88 -3.29
N VAL A 73 2.48 24.10 -3.20
CA VAL A 73 1.68 24.55 -2.06
C VAL A 73 0.42 23.69 -1.88
N SER A 74 -0.20 23.30 -2.99
CA SER A 74 -1.35 22.38 -2.99
C SER A 74 -0.94 21.00 -2.49
N ALA A 75 0.19 20.47 -2.95
CA ALA A 75 0.73 19.18 -2.51
C ALA A 75 1.07 19.16 -1.02
N ARG A 76 1.63 20.26 -0.48
CA ARG A 76 1.90 20.42 0.95
C ARG A 76 0.64 20.23 1.79
N THR A 77 -0.47 20.84 1.37
CA THR A 77 -1.75 20.76 2.10
C THR A 77 -2.26 19.32 2.18
N LEU A 78 -2.18 18.60 1.06
CA LEU A 78 -2.58 17.19 1.00
C LEU A 78 -1.63 16.28 1.76
N PHE A 79 -0.35 16.63 1.83
CA PHE A 79 0.63 15.91 2.62
C PHE A 79 0.33 16.02 4.12
N VAL A 80 0.01 17.23 4.61
CA VAL A 80 -0.45 17.43 6.00
C VAL A 80 -1.72 16.62 6.27
N LEU A 81 -2.66 16.60 5.31
CA LEU A 81 -3.86 15.78 5.41
C LEU A 81 -3.52 14.28 5.52
N ALA A 82 -2.63 13.76 4.67
CA ALA A 82 -2.30 12.34 4.64
C ALA A 82 -1.43 11.89 5.83
N VAL A 83 -0.45 12.70 6.24
CA VAL A 83 0.60 12.29 7.20
C VAL A 83 0.29 12.70 8.63
N ILE A 84 -0.54 13.74 8.84
CA ILE A 84 -0.84 14.26 10.18
C ILE A 84 -2.33 14.07 10.49
N PHE A 85 -3.20 14.60 9.63
CA PHE A 85 -4.65 14.58 9.88
C PHE A 85 -5.21 13.15 9.88
N THR A 86 -4.91 12.33 8.86
CA THR A 86 -5.45 10.97 8.78
C THR A 86 -5.00 10.08 9.95
N PRO A 87 -3.71 10.04 10.35
CA PRO A 87 -3.31 9.30 11.54
C PRO A 87 -3.98 9.77 12.82
N LEU A 88 -4.18 11.09 13.00
CA LEU A 88 -4.93 11.60 14.14
C LEU A 88 -6.39 11.13 14.11
N VAL A 89 -7.04 11.16 12.95
CA VAL A 89 -8.40 10.62 12.78
C VAL A 89 -8.44 9.14 13.17
N ILE A 90 -7.50 8.33 12.71
CA ILE A 90 -7.45 6.90 13.05
C ILE A 90 -7.20 6.71 14.54
N PHE A 91 -6.29 7.49 15.14
CA PHE A 91 -5.96 7.43 16.56
C PHE A 91 -7.19 7.73 17.43
N PHE A 92 -7.84 8.87 17.19
CA PHE A 92 -9.03 9.25 17.95
C PHE A 92 -10.21 8.33 17.65
N ALA A 93 -10.40 7.89 16.42
CA ALA A 93 -11.41 6.88 16.10
C ALA A 93 -11.15 5.57 16.86
N ASN A 94 -9.90 5.13 16.98
CA ASN A 94 -9.56 3.95 17.76
C ASN A 94 -9.87 4.14 19.25
N LEU A 95 -9.56 5.32 19.79
CA LEU A 95 -9.81 5.68 21.19
C LEU A 95 -11.31 5.66 21.54
N PHE A 96 -12.17 6.15 20.64
CA PHE A 96 -13.63 6.13 20.83
C PHE A 96 -14.29 4.80 20.40
N GLY A 97 -13.53 3.89 19.79
CA GLY A 97 -14.03 2.65 19.17
C GLY A 97 -13.64 1.35 19.88
N GLU A 98 -12.94 1.42 21.03
CA GLU A 98 -12.49 0.27 21.84
C GLU A 98 -11.69 -0.81 21.07
N ARG A 99 -11.03 -0.44 19.97
CA ARG A 99 -10.20 -1.38 19.20
C ARG A 99 -8.82 -1.55 19.87
N ARG A 100 -8.45 -2.79 20.17
CA ARG A 100 -7.35 -3.15 21.11
C ARG A 100 -5.92 -2.79 20.66
N GLN A 101 -5.64 -2.53 19.38
CA GLN A 101 -4.28 -2.17 18.91
C GLN A 101 -4.28 -1.11 17.80
N VAL A 102 -3.81 0.10 18.11
CA VAL A 102 -3.73 1.25 17.19
C VAL A 102 -2.86 0.93 15.97
N SER A 103 -1.73 0.25 16.16
CA SER A 103 -0.78 -0.08 15.07
C SER A 103 -1.43 -0.97 14.00
N LEU A 104 -2.27 -1.92 14.42
CA LEU A 104 -3.00 -2.81 13.52
C LEU A 104 -4.06 -2.03 12.75
N VAL A 105 -4.83 -1.18 13.44
CA VAL A 105 -5.88 -0.36 12.82
C VAL A 105 -5.31 0.64 11.82
N VAL A 106 -4.16 1.26 12.11
CA VAL A 106 -3.47 2.11 11.13
C VAL A 106 -3.08 1.28 9.90
N ARG A 107 -2.41 0.13 10.05
CA ARG A 107 -2.02 -0.73 8.91
C ARG A 107 -3.21 -1.12 8.01
N HIS A 108 -4.36 -1.34 8.62
CA HIS A 108 -5.54 -1.88 7.95
C HIS A 108 -6.42 -0.77 7.35
N GLU A 109 -6.62 0.34 8.06
CA GLU A 109 -7.60 1.36 7.68
C GLU A 109 -6.98 2.63 7.11
N TYR A 110 -5.65 2.78 7.12
CA TYR A 110 -5.01 4.03 6.69
C TYR A 110 -5.24 4.36 5.21
N ALA A 111 -5.13 3.38 4.31
CA ALA A 111 -5.36 3.62 2.89
C ALA A 111 -6.80 4.03 2.59
N ALA A 112 -7.76 3.34 3.20
CA ALA A 112 -9.19 3.63 3.06
C ALA A 112 -9.57 4.98 3.70
N SER A 113 -9.06 5.27 4.91
CA SER A 113 -9.25 6.56 5.60
C SER A 113 -8.64 7.70 4.80
N SER A 114 -7.41 7.55 4.32
CA SER A 114 -6.73 8.58 3.54
C SER A 114 -7.44 8.84 2.22
N ALA A 115 -7.84 7.80 1.49
CA ALA A 115 -8.56 7.95 0.23
C ALA A 115 -9.91 8.66 0.43
N THR A 116 -10.70 8.24 1.42
CA THR A 116 -12.01 8.87 1.72
C THR A 116 -11.86 10.31 2.19
N LEU A 117 -10.85 10.63 3.01
CA LEU A 117 -10.56 12.01 3.44
C LEU A 117 -10.02 12.89 2.29
N LEU A 118 -9.23 12.34 1.36
CA LEU A 118 -8.78 13.05 0.16
C LEU A 118 -9.95 13.36 -0.79
N TYR A 119 -10.88 12.42 -0.96
CA TYR A 119 -12.11 12.69 -1.70
C TYR A 119 -13.03 13.68 -0.98
N ALA A 120 -13.12 13.63 0.36
CA ALA A 120 -13.83 14.63 1.15
C ALA A 120 -13.25 16.03 0.94
N TRP A 121 -11.91 16.14 0.93
CA TRP A 121 -11.19 17.38 0.66
C TRP A 121 -11.46 17.90 -0.77
N ALA A 122 -11.41 17.00 -1.76
CA ALA A 122 -11.71 17.34 -3.14
C ALA A 122 -13.16 17.83 -3.33
N ALA A 123 -14.13 17.16 -2.72
CA ALA A 123 -15.53 17.56 -2.75
C ALA A 123 -15.74 18.93 -2.05
N ALA A 124 -15.07 19.15 -0.92
CA ALA A 124 -15.09 20.42 -0.19
C ALA A 124 -14.58 21.59 -1.04
N ASN A 125 -13.47 21.41 -1.75
CA ASN A 125 -12.96 22.41 -2.68
C ASN A 125 -13.99 22.78 -3.76
N LEU A 126 -14.59 21.77 -4.39
CA LEU A 126 -15.59 21.99 -5.45
C LEU A 126 -16.86 22.65 -4.92
N ALA A 127 -17.31 22.30 -3.71
CA ALA A 127 -18.49 22.90 -3.08
C ALA A 127 -18.24 24.35 -2.63
N ALA A 128 -17.01 24.65 -2.22
CA ALA A 128 -16.62 25.98 -1.77
C ALA A 128 -16.48 26.98 -2.94
N LEU A 129 -16.18 26.52 -4.15
CA LEU A 129 -15.95 27.38 -5.32
C LEU A 129 -17.13 28.33 -5.62
N PRO A 130 -18.39 27.87 -5.77
CA PRO A 130 -19.52 28.77 -6.02
C PRO A 130 -19.73 29.82 -4.92
N LEU A 131 -19.52 29.45 -3.66
CA LEU A 131 -19.65 30.37 -2.53
C LEU A 131 -18.52 31.40 -2.49
N ALA A 132 -17.28 30.97 -2.73
CA ALA A 132 -16.15 31.89 -2.86
C ALA A 132 -16.37 32.87 -4.03
N ALA A 133 -16.93 32.39 -5.14
CA ALA A 133 -17.28 33.25 -6.27
C ALA A 133 -18.38 34.25 -5.94
N LEU A 134 -19.46 33.80 -5.30
CA LEU A 134 -20.55 34.67 -4.88
C LEU A 134 -20.08 35.72 -3.88
N SER A 135 -19.24 35.34 -2.91
CA SER A 135 -18.67 36.28 -1.93
C SER A 135 -17.78 37.34 -2.58
N ARG A 136 -17.07 36.97 -3.65
CA ARG A 136 -16.23 37.89 -4.42
C ARG A 136 -17.06 38.86 -5.24
N ILE A 137 -18.06 38.34 -5.96
CA ILE A 137 -18.95 39.14 -6.83
C ILE A 137 -19.74 40.17 -6.01
N ASN A 138 -20.25 39.77 -4.84
CA ASN A 138 -21.05 40.64 -3.98
C ASN A 138 -20.20 41.56 -3.07
N GLY A 139 -18.87 41.54 -3.21
CA GLY A 139 -17.96 42.37 -2.40
C GLY A 139 -17.81 41.95 -0.93
N PHE A 140 -18.46 40.87 -0.50
CA PHE A 140 -18.40 40.37 0.87
C PHE A 140 -16.99 39.93 1.28
N GLU A 141 -16.25 39.27 0.39
CA GLU A 141 -14.85 38.88 0.61
C GLU A 141 -13.99 40.11 0.98
N ARG A 142 -14.09 41.18 0.17
CA ARG A 142 -13.35 42.43 0.42
C ARG A 142 -13.75 43.08 1.73
N ALA A 143 -15.05 43.18 2.01
CA ALA A 143 -15.53 43.78 3.25
C ALA A 143 -14.98 43.09 4.51
N VAL A 144 -14.94 41.75 4.50
CA VAL A 144 -14.40 40.96 5.62
C VAL A 144 -12.89 41.14 5.76
N ILE A 145 -12.16 41.14 4.64
CA ILE A 145 -10.70 41.32 4.62
C ILE A 145 -10.34 42.73 5.11
N ASP A 146 -10.97 43.76 4.56
CA ASP A 146 -10.72 45.17 4.92
C ASP A 146 -10.99 45.42 6.40
N GLN A 147 -12.12 44.91 6.92
CA GLN A 147 -12.43 45.00 8.35
C GLN A 147 -11.35 44.37 9.22
N SER A 148 -10.82 43.22 8.78
CA SER A 148 -9.83 42.49 9.55
C SER A 148 -8.44 43.12 9.46
N LEU A 149 -8.08 43.68 8.31
CA LEU A 149 -6.85 44.48 8.13
C LEU A 149 -6.90 45.77 8.95
N GLN A 150 -8.06 46.44 9.03
CA GLN A 150 -8.25 47.61 9.88
C GLN A 150 -8.02 47.27 11.36
N ARG A 151 -8.62 46.18 11.85
CA ARG A 151 -8.36 45.69 13.21
C ARG A 151 -6.87 45.41 13.40
N ALA A 152 -6.24 44.66 12.50
CA ALA A 152 -4.80 44.37 12.59
C ALA A 152 -3.94 45.64 12.62
N ALA A 153 -4.31 46.68 11.86
CA ALA A 153 -3.64 47.97 11.87
C ALA A 153 -3.81 48.72 13.21
N GLU A 154 -4.95 48.59 13.89
CA GLU A 154 -5.12 49.14 15.25
C GLU A 154 -4.16 48.47 16.24
N TRP A 155 -4.04 47.14 16.20
CA TRP A 155 -3.06 46.41 17.01
C TRP A 155 -1.62 46.77 16.63
N GLN A 156 -1.33 47.01 15.34
CA GLN A 156 -0.02 47.43 14.87
C GLN A 156 0.41 48.79 15.44
N ARG A 157 -0.52 49.74 15.59
CA ARG A 157 -0.22 51.07 16.16
C ARG A 157 0.20 51.01 17.62
N ALA A 158 -0.19 49.96 18.34
CA ALA A 158 0.22 49.73 19.72
C ALA A 158 1.63 49.10 19.85
N LEU A 159 2.24 48.69 18.74
CA LEU A 159 3.56 48.07 18.69
C LEU A 159 4.66 49.09 18.37
N PRO A 160 5.94 48.79 18.69
CA PRO A 160 7.07 49.62 18.31
C PRO A 160 7.10 49.91 16.80
N PRO A 161 7.55 51.11 16.37
CA PRO A 161 7.46 51.56 14.97
C PRO A 161 8.22 50.69 13.95
N ASN A 162 9.19 49.88 14.40
CA ASN A 162 9.95 48.96 13.55
C ASN A 162 9.40 47.53 13.56
N THR A 163 8.20 47.30 14.07
CA THR A 163 7.58 45.97 14.03
C THR A 163 7.08 45.67 12.61
N PRO A 164 7.37 44.48 12.06
CA PRO A 164 6.82 44.06 10.78
C PRO A 164 5.29 43.98 10.86
N PRO A 165 4.58 44.09 9.72
CA PRO A 165 3.12 43.98 9.69
C PRO A 165 2.67 42.66 10.30
N LEU A 166 1.75 42.73 11.26
CA LEU A 166 1.19 41.56 11.94
C LEU A 166 0.42 40.63 10.99
N VAL A 167 -0.21 41.21 9.96
CA VAL A 167 -1.09 40.50 9.05
C VAL A 167 -0.90 41.04 7.64
N TYR A 168 -0.72 40.12 6.69
CA TYR A 168 -0.66 40.45 5.26
C TYR A 168 -2.01 40.12 4.60
N GLU A 169 -2.42 40.93 3.63
CA GLU A 169 -3.66 40.73 2.86
C GLU A 169 -3.74 39.31 2.26
N GLN A 170 -2.63 38.79 1.75
CA GLN A 170 -2.52 37.42 1.24
C GLN A 170 -2.92 36.37 2.27
N GLN A 171 -2.49 36.52 3.52
CA GLN A 171 -2.82 35.60 4.62
C GLN A 171 -4.32 35.67 4.96
N MET A 172 -4.96 36.82 4.77
CA MET A 172 -6.39 37.00 4.99
C MET A 172 -7.23 36.37 3.88
N LEU A 173 -6.79 36.47 2.62
CA LEU A 173 -7.41 35.76 1.50
C LEU A 173 -7.37 34.24 1.70
N GLU A 174 -6.22 33.71 2.14
CA GLU A 174 -6.08 32.28 2.47
C GLU A 174 -6.99 31.87 3.63
N SER A 175 -7.05 32.68 4.70
CA SER A 175 -7.89 32.42 5.86
C SER A 175 -9.38 32.45 5.51
N PHE A 176 -9.80 33.40 4.67
CA PHE A 176 -11.17 33.51 4.20
C PHE A 176 -11.58 32.32 3.32
N ALA A 177 -10.69 31.88 2.43
CA ALA A 177 -10.91 30.67 1.63
C ALA A 177 -11.12 29.43 2.53
N LEU A 178 -10.24 29.22 3.52
CA LEU A 178 -10.38 28.13 4.48
C LEU A 178 -11.67 28.25 5.31
N MET A 179 -12.10 29.46 5.67
CA MET A 179 -13.36 29.67 6.39
C MET A 179 -14.59 29.16 5.61
N ILE A 180 -14.58 29.31 4.28
CA ILE A 180 -15.66 28.79 3.41
C ILE A 180 -15.51 27.28 3.21
N MET A 181 -14.28 26.78 3.03
CA MET A 181 -14.02 25.38 2.66
C MET A 181 -14.14 24.39 3.83
N LEU A 182 -13.64 24.75 5.02
CA LEU A 182 -13.56 23.86 6.17
C LEU A 182 -14.91 23.31 6.65
N PRO A 183 -16.03 24.07 6.66
CA PRO A 183 -17.35 23.52 7.00
C PRO A 183 -17.77 22.37 6.08
N PHE A 184 -17.57 22.50 4.76
CA PHE A 184 -17.85 21.42 3.81
C PHE A 184 -16.95 20.22 4.06
N PHE A 185 -15.66 20.47 4.28
CA PHE A 185 -14.71 19.41 4.60
C PHE A 185 -15.11 18.67 5.88
N GLY A 186 -15.52 19.38 6.93
CA GLY A 186 -15.97 18.78 8.19
C GLY A 186 -17.15 17.83 8.01
N VAL A 187 -18.15 18.20 7.20
CA VAL A 187 -19.31 17.36 6.90
C VAL A 187 -18.92 16.08 6.16
N TRP A 188 -18.13 16.20 5.08
CA TRP A 188 -17.69 15.02 4.33
C TRP A 188 -16.67 14.18 5.09
N ALA A 189 -15.80 14.79 5.88
CA ALA A 189 -14.85 14.08 6.74
C ALA A 189 -15.58 13.28 7.83
N ALA A 190 -16.63 13.85 8.45
CA ALA A 190 -17.44 13.12 9.41
C ALA A 190 -18.16 11.93 8.76
N LEU A 191 -18.66 12.10 7.53
CA LEU A 191 -19.23 11.01 6.76
C LEU A 191 -18.20 9.93 6.40
N ALA A 192 -16.98 10.33 6.03
CA ALA A 192 -15.87 9.42 5.77
C ALA A 192 -15.55 8.58 7.01
N VAL A 193 -15.34 9.22 8.16
CA VAL A 193 -15.09 8.53 9.44
C VAL A 193 -16.23 7.58 9.79
N ARG A 194 -17.48 8.03 9.64
CA ARG A 194 -18.67 7.20 9.87
C ARG A 194 -18.62 5.92 9.04
N LYS A 195 -18.27 6.00 7.76
CA LYS A 195 -18.25 4.86 6.82
C LYS A 195 -17.04 3.96 6.98
N VAL A 196 -15.88 4.52 7.29
CA VAL A 196 -14.65 3.74 7.49
C VAL A 196 -14.71 2.95 8.80
N PHE A 197 -15.10 3.62 9.90
CA PHE A 197 -15.07 3.01 11.23
C PHE A 197 -16.42 2.41 11.68
N ASN A 198 -17.46 2.52 10.84
CA ASN A 198 -18.83 2.08 11.13
C ASN A 198 -19.41 2.73 12.41
N PHE A 199 -19.20 4.04 12.54
CA PHE A 199 -19.65 4.81 13.70
C PHE A 199 -21.05 5.39 13.53
N THR A 200 -21.64 5.83 14.65
CA THR A 200 -22.80 6.73 14.63
C THR A 200 -22.37 8.14 14.22
N TRP A 201 -23.32 8.99 13.81
CA TRP A 201 -23.03 10.40 13.46
C TRP A 201 -22.36 11.14 14.62
N GLY A 202 -22.83 10.94 15.86
CA GLY A 202 -22.26 11.60 17.05
C GLY A 202 -20.78 11.25 17.25
N ARG A 203 -20.42 9.96 17.22
CA ARG A 203 -19.02 9.53 17.38
C ARG A 203 -18.13 10.05 16.26
N ALA A 204 -18.58 9.97 15.02
CA ALA A 204 -17.81 10.47 13.88
C ALA A 204 -17.59 11.99 13.94
N PHE A 205 -18.62 12.75 14.36
CA PHE A 205 -18.51 14.19 14.56
C PHE A 205 -17.52 14.54 15.67
N VAL A 206 -17.61 13.86 16.82
CA VAL A 206 -16.66 14.04 17.93
C VAL A 206 -15.22 13.80 17.47
N VAL A 207 -14.95 12.71 16.74
CA VAL A 207 -13.60 12.46 16.18
C VAL A 207 -13.12 13.63 15.34
N ILE A 208 -13.92 14.11 14.38
CA ILE A 208 -13.51 15.20 13.48
C ILE A 208 -13.30 16.51 14.25
N VAL A 209 -14.19 16.85 15.18
CA VAL A 209 -14.06 18.05 16.00
C VAL A 209 -12.83 17.97 16.89
N THR A 210 -12.58 16.83 17.55
CA THR A 210 -11.38 16.63 18.38
C THR A 210 -10.11 16.78 17.54
N VAL A 211 -10.05 16.15 16.36
CA VAL A 211 -8.90 16.29 15.45
C VAL A 211 -8.74 17.74 14.99
N ALA A 212 -9.82 18.43 14.65
CA ALA A 212 -9.77 19.84 14.26
C ALA A 212 -9.24 20.74 15.38
N VAL A 213 -9.67 20.53 16.63
CA VAL A 213 -9.17 21.25 17.81
C VAL A 213 -7.68 20.97 18.02
N VAL A 214 -7.25 19.71 17.93
CA VAL A 214 -5.83 19.34 18.05
C VAL A 214 -5.01 20.00 16.94
N MET A 215 -5.48 19.98 15.69
CA MET A 215 -4.81 20.64 14.56
C MET A 215 -4.73 22.15 14.73
N PHE A 216 -5.78 22.78 15.28
CA PHE A 216 -5.78 24.21 15.59
C PHE A 216 -4.75 24.56 16.67
N ILE A 217 -4.73 23.83 17.79
CA ILE A 217 -3.78 24.04 18.90
C ILE A 217 -2.34 23.80 18.45
N THR A 218 -2.12 22.78 17.61
CA THR A 218 -0.78 22.42 17.11
C THR A 218 -0.36 23.22 15.88
N SER A 219 -1.23 24.05 15.30
CA SER A 219 -0.92 24.85 14.12
C SER A 219 0.34 25.73 14.26
N PRO A 220 0.66 26.35 15.41
CA PRO A 220 1.90 27.10 15.56
C PRO A 220 3.13 26.20 15.49
N LEU A 221 3.05 24.97 16.01
CA LEU A 221 4.13 23.99 15.95
C LEU A 221 4.31 23.44 14.52
N LEU A 222 3.19 23.25 13.80
CA LEU A 222 3.19 22.84 12.39
C LEU A 222 3.81 23.88 11.46
N SER A 223 3.89 25.16 11.87
CA SER A 223 4.58 26.20 11.09
C SER A 223 6.08 25.92 10.93
N ILE A 224 6.72 25.26 11.91
CA ILE A 224 8.13 24.83 11.80
C ILE A 224 8.27 23.73 10.74
N LEU A 225 7.33 22.78 10.72
CA LEU A 225 7.28 21.72 9.70
C LEU A 225 6.96 22.30 8.30
N SER A 226 6.25 23.43 8.26
CA SER A 226 5.94 24.11 7.00
C SER A 226 7.20 24.56 6.26
N VAL A 227 8.31 24.88 6.94
CA VAL A 227 9.59 25.22 6.31
C VAL A 227 10.16 24.01 5.56
N VAL A 228 10.12 22.83 6.18
CA VAL A 228 10.54 21.55 5.57
C VAL A 228 9.63 21.21 4.39
N LEU A 229 8.33 21.42 4.53
CA LEU A 229 7.32 21.11 3.51
C LEU A 229 7.23 22.17 2.38
N THR A 230 7.84 23.35 2.55
CA THR A 230 7.85 24.41 1.52
C THR A 230 9.03 24.24 0.57
N SER A 231 10.09 23.53 0.98
CA SER A 231 11.20 23.18 0.10
C SER A 231 10.77 22.05 -0.86
N PRO A 232 10.79 22.28 -2.20
CA PRO A 232 10.44 21.25 -3.17
C PRO A 232 11.35 20.02 -3.06
N PHE A 233 12.62 20.24 -2.74
CA PHE A 233 13.61 19.17 -2.54
C PHE A 233 13.28 18.32 -1.31
N LEU A 234 13.01 18.95 -0.16
CA LEU A 234 12.69 18.22 1.07
C LEU A 234 11.34 17.51 0.97
N LEU A 235 10.36 18.09 0.27
CA LEU A 235 9.07 17.43 0.00
C LEU A 235 9.26 16.17 -0.84
N VAL A 236 10.06 16.23 -1.90
CA VAL A 236 10.41 15.06 -2.72
C VAL A 236 11.19 14.03 -1.91
N MET A 237 12.18 14.46 -1.12
CA MET A 237 12.97 13.57 -0.26
C MET A 237 12.08 12.86 0.77
N LEU A 238 11.19 13.59 1.43
CA LEU A 238 10.23 13.08 2.39
C LEU A 238 9.26 12.10 1.73
N PHE A 239 8.79 12.41 0.52
CA PHE A 239 7.99 11.50 -0.29
C PHE A 239 8.74 10.21 -0.61
N LEU A 240 10.02 10.27 -0.99
CA LEU A 240 10.84 9.09 -1.29
C LEU A 240 11.09 8.21 -0.06
N VAL A 241 11.37 8.82 1.10
CA VAL A 241 11.53 8.10 2.37
C VAL A 241 10.23 7.41 2.76
N LEU A 242 9.10 8.12 2.64
CA LEU A 242 7.80 7.56 2.99
C LEU A 242 7.26 6.60 1.91
N ARG A 243 7.75 6.64 0.67
CA ARG A 243 7.31 5.77 -0.42
C ARG A 243 7.45 4.29 -0.06
N GLY A 244 8.52 3.91 0.65
CA GLY A 244 8.70 2.53 1.14
C GLY A 244 7.57 2.10 2.09
N TYR A 245 7.24 2.96 3.05
CA TYR A 245 6.12 2.77 3.97
C TYR A 245 4.78 2.73 3.23
N PHE A 246 4.51 3.71 2.35
CA PHE A 246 3.30 3.73 1.51
C PHE A 246 3.21 2.50 0.59
N GLY A 247 4.34 1.94 0.15
CA GLY A 247 4.39 0.75 -0.70
C GLY A 247 3.83 -0.51 -0.01
N GLU A 248 4.01 -0.65 1.30
CA GLU A 248 3.36 -1.71 2.09
C GLU A 248 1.85 -1.48 2.21
N PHE A 249 1.42 -0.24 2.46
CA PHE A 249 0.00 0.14 2.49
C PHE A 249 -0.70 -0.11 1.15
N MET A 250 -0.05 0.26 0.04
CA MET A 250 -0.60 0.06 -1.31
C MET A 250 -0.76 -1.41 -1.67
N ARG A 251 0.21 -2.27 -1.28
CA ARG A 251 0.11 -3.73 -1.44
C ARG A 251 -1.07 -4.30 -0.64
N SER A 252 -1.26 -3.85 0.60
CA SER A 252 -2.41 -4.25 1.43
C SER A 252 -3.75 -3.85 0.81
N GLN A 253 -3.84 -2.64 0.25
CA GLN A 253 -5.08 -2.17 -0.37
C GLN A 253 -5.40 -2.93 -1.68
N GLN A 254 -4.40 -3.19 -2.52
CA GLN A 254 -4.57 -4.05 -3.71
C GLN A 254 -4.98 -5.47 -3.32
N ALA A 255 -4.42 -6.03 -2.25
CA ALA A 255 -4.82 -7.34 -1.75
C ALA A 255 -6.29 -7.38 -1.29
N ARG A 256 -6.79 -6.31 -0.64
CA ARG A 256 -8.22 -6.20 -0.27
C ARG A 256 -9.14 -6.08 -1.49
N ALA A 257 -8.77 -5.26 -2.47
CA ALA A 257 -9.55 -5.08 -3.69
C ALA A 257 -9.61 -6.39 -4.50
N SER A 258 -8.46 -7.06 -4.67
CA SER A 258 -8.37 -8.37 -5.31
C SER A 258 -9.21 -9.43 -4.58
N PHE A 259 -9.16 -9.45 -3.24
CA PHE A 259 -9.99 -10.36 -2.44
C PHE A 259 -11.48 -10.16 -2.71
N LYS A 260 -11.95 -8.92 -2.68
CA LYS A 260 -13.36 -8.61 -2.94
C LYS A 260 -13.76 -8.98 -4.37
N GLN A 261 -12.91 -8.70 -5.36
CA GLN A 261 -13.17 -9.04 -6.74
C GLN A 261 -13.27 -10.55 -6.96
N ASN A 262 -12.33 -11.33 -6.41
CA ASN A 262 -12.34 -12.78 -6.54
C ASN A 262 -13.48 -13.41 -5.73
N LEU A 263 -13.86 -12.80 -4.60
CA LEU A 263 -15.05 -13.21 -3.86
C LEU A 263 -16.32 -12.94 -4.66
N GLU A 264 -16.46 -11.74 -5.24
CA GLU A 264 -17.57 -11.40 -6.14
C GLU A 264 -17.62 -12.39 -7.33
N ALA A 265 -16.49 -12.68 -7.97
CA ALA A 265 -16.39 -13.67 -9.05
C ALA A 265 -16.83 -15.07 -8.58
N ALA A 266 -16.31 -15.55 -7.45
CA ALA A 266 -16.70 -16.85 -6.89
C ALA A 266 -18.17 -16.89 -6.43
N THR A 267 -18.80 -15.76 -6.10
CA THR A 267 -20.24 -15.71 -5.80
C THR A 267 -21.12 -15.67 -7.04
N LEU A 268 -20.65 -15.01 -8.11
CA LEU A 268 -21.36 -14.90 -9.38
C LEU A 268 -21.24 -16.19 -10.20
N ASN A 269 -20.06 -16.80 -10.18
CA ASN A 269 -19.78 -18.11 -10.75
C ASN A 269 -19.07 -18.99 -9.71
N PRO A 270 -19.81 -19.80 -8.94
CA PRO A 270 -19.23 -20.74 -7.99
C PRO A 270 -18.30 -21.80 -8.59
N ALA A 271 -18.33 -21.99 -9.91
CA ALA A 271 -17.50 -22.90 -10.69
C ALA A 271 -16.33 -22.20 -11.41
N ASP A 272 -15.88 -21.05 -10.93
CA ASP A 272 -14.66 -20.39 -11.40
C ASP A 272 -13.44 -20.86 -10.59
N ALA A 273 -12.69 -21.84 -11.12
CA ALA A 273 -11.50 -22.40 -10.48
C ALA A 273 -10.43 -21.32 -10.23
N SER A 274 -10.20 -20.44 -11.20
CA SER A 274 -9.22 -19.36 -11.09
C SER A 274 -9.58 -18.35 -9.99
N ALA A 275 -10.86 -18.07 -9.77
CA ALA A 275 -11.30 -17.22 -8.66
C ALA A 275 -10.97 -17.85 -7.29
N HIS A 276 -11.22 -19.16 -7.12
CA HIS A 276 -10.86 -19.87 -5.89
C HIS A 276 -9.35 -19.97 -5.71
N TYR A 277 -8.58 -20.24 -6.76
CA TYR A 277 -7.11 -20.20 -6.71
C TYR A 277 -6.59 -18.85 -6.22
N ASN A 278 -7.06 -17.75 -6.81
CA ASN A 278 -6.65 -16.42 -6.41
C ASN A 278 -7.07 -16.07 -4.97
N LEU A 279 -8.25 -16.52 -4.51
CA LEU A 279 -8.63 -16.40 -3.10
C LEU A 279 -7.67 -17.18 -2.19
N GLY A 280 -7.27 -18.39 -2.60
CA GLY A 280 -6.29 -19.22 -1.90
C GLY A 280 -4.95 -18.50 -1.74
N LEU A 281 -4.41 -17.90 -2.80
CA LEU A 281 -3.19 -17.09 -2.73
C LEU A 281 -3.30 -15.91 -1.77
N ILE A 282 -4.48 -15.28 -1.70
CA ILE A 282 -4.70 -14.15 -0.79
C ILE A 282 -4.73 -14.63 0.67
N HIS A 283 -5.40 -15.73 0.97
CA HIS A 283 -5.38 -16.34 2.31
C HIS A 283 -3.95 -16.81 2.68
N LEU A 284 -3.21 -17.40 1.73
CA LEU A 284 -1.82 -17.80 1.92
C LEU A 284 -0.93 -16.60 2.28
N ASN A 285 -1.08 -15.47 1.59
CA ASN A 285 -0.35 -14.23 1.89
C ASN A 285 -0.74 -13.61 3.25
N ARG A 286 -1.92 -13.92 3.77
CA ARG A 286 -2.37 -13.55 5.11
C ARG A 286 -1.94 -14.55 6.18
N ASN A 287 -1.24 -15.62 5.80
CA ASN A 287 -0.87 -16.73 6.67
C ASN A 287 -2.09 -17.48 7.25
N GLU A 288 -3.23 -17.42 6.55
CA GLU A 288 -4.48 -18.13 6.83
C GLU A 288 -4.43 -19.47 6.07
N LEU A 289 -3.65 -20.43 6.61
CA LEU A 289 -3.26 -21.64 5.88
C LEU A 289 -4.44 -22.60 5.62
N ASP A 290 -5.37 -22.71 6.56
CA ASP A 290 -6.53 -23.60 6.44
C ASP A 290 -7.52 -23.08 5.39
N GLU A 291 -7.78 -21.78 5.39
CA GLU A 291 -8.61 -21.12 4.39
C GLU A 291 -7.96 -21.16 3.00
N ALA A 292 -6.63 -20.98 2.93
CA ALA A 292 -5.89 -21.11 1.69
C ALA A 292 -6.05 -22.52 1.10
N ARG A 293 -5.85 -23.55 1.92
CA ARG A 293 -6.04 -24.95 1.56
C ARG A 293 -7.47 -25.22 1.09
N ALA A 294 -8.48 -24.76 1.82
CA ALA A 294 -9.89 -24.96 1.44
C ALA A 294 -10.20 -24.34 0.07
N ARG A 295 -9.64 -23.16 -0.23
CA ARG A 295 -9.82 -22.50 -1.53
C ARG A 295 -9.08 -23.21 -2.67
N PHE A 296 -7.85 -23.67 -2.44
CA PHE A 296 -7.13 -24.45 -3.45
C PHE A 296 -7.80 -25.80 -3.72
N ASN A 297 -8.27 -26.50 -2.67
CA ASN A 297 -9.06 -27.72 -2.84
C ASN A 297 -10.31 -27.46 -3.67
N ARG A 298 -11.02 -26.35 -3.42
CA ARG A 298 -12.20 -25.99 -4.20
C ARG A 298 -11.86 -25.72 -5.66
N ALA A 299 -10.71 -25.11 -5.95
CA ALA A 299 -10.25 -24.89 -7.31
C ALA A 299 -10.01 -26.23 -8.04
N VAL A 300 -9.33 -27.18 -7.40
CA VAL A 300 -9.07 -28.54 -7.93
C VAL A 300 -10.35 -29.37 -8.08
N GLU A 301 -11.34 -29.20 -7.18
CA GLU A 301 -12.65 -29.85 -7.32
C GLU A 301 -13.44 -29.35 -8.54
N ILE A 302 -13.25 -28.09 -8.93
CA ILE A 302 -13.92 -27.46 -10.07
C ILE A 302 -13.19 -27.81 -11.36
N ASP A 303 -11.87 -27.66 -11.35
CA ASP A 303 -10.99 -27.97 -12.46
C ASP A 303 -9.84 -28.86 -11.95
N PRO A 304 -9.94 -30.19 -12.15
CA PRO A 304 -8.90 -31.14 -11.78
C PRO A 304 -7.57 -30.92 -12.50
N GLU A 305 -7.55 -30.14 -13.58
CA GLU A 305 -6.34 -29.85 -14.36
C GLU A 305 -5.68 -28.52 -13.94
N GLU A 306 -6.21 -27.82 -12.93
CA GLU A 306 -5.66 -26.55 -12.43
C GLU A 306 -4.31 -26.76 -11.72
N ILE A 307 -3.25 -26.76 -12.53
CA ILE A 307 -1.85 -27.00 -12.17
C ILE A 307 -1.39 -26.14 -11.00
N ASP A 308 -1.72 -24.84 -11.03
CA ASP A 308 -1.22 -23.90 -10.03
C ASP A 308 -1.79 -24.21 -8.64
N SER A 309 -3.04 -24.66 -8.56
CA SER A 309 -3.68 -25.06 -7.30
C SER A 309 -3.08 -26.35 -6.75
N HIS A 310 -2.80 -27.33 -7.62
CA HIS A 310 -2.06 -28.53 -7.24
C HIS A 310 -0.66 -28.21 -6.70
N TYR A 311 0.06 -27.30 -7.34
CA TYR A 311 1.37 -26.86 -6.87
C TYR A 311 1.30 -26.21 -5.47
N GLN A 312 0.33 -25.31 -5.23
CA GLN A 312 0.19 -24.69 -3.90
C GLN A 312 -0.27 -25.67 -2.82
N LEU A 313 -1.15 -26.63 -3.14
CA LEU A 313 -1.54 -27.70 -2.21
C LEU A 313 -0.36 -28.57 -1.84
N GLY A 314 0.44 -29.00 -2.82
CA GLY A 314 1.65 -29.79 -2.55
C GLY A 314 2.63 -29.09 -1.61
N ARG A 315 2.81 -27.77 -1.78
CA ARG A 315 3.65 -26.96 -0.88
C ARG A 315 3.06 -26.82 0.52
N LEU A 316 1.74 -26.67 0.63
CA LEU A 316 1.04 -26.60 1.92
C LEU A 316 1.12 -27.94 2.66
N ASP A 317 1.00 -29.05 1.94
CA ASP A 317 1.11 -30.40 2.48
C ASP A 317 2.51 -30.73 2.96
N ARG A 318 3.54 -30.41 2.18
CA ARG A 318 4.94 -30.59 2.60
C ARG A 318 5.24 -29.81 3.88
N LYS A 319 4.80 -28.54 3.94
CA LYS A 319 4.93 -27.71 5.16
C LYS A 319 4.16 -28.26 6.35
N GLY A 320 3.04 -28.94 6.10
CA GLY A 320 2.22 -29.61 7.11
C GLY A 320 2.73 -31.00 7.50
N ASN A 321 3.87 -31.46 6.95
CA ASN A 321 4.40 -32.83 7.06
C ASN A 321 3.47 -33.92 6.50
N HIS A 322 2.53 -33.57 5.62
CA HIS A 322 1.68 -34.50 4.86
C HIS A 322 2.38 -34.89 3.56
N PHE A 323 3.48 -35.64 3.68
CA PHE A 323 4.40 -35.85 2.56
C PHE A 323 3.79 -36.66 1.40
N ALA A 324 2.96 -37.66 1.70
CA ALA A 324 2.33 -38.50 0.69
C ALA A 324 1.32 -37.71 -0.17
N GLU A 325 0.52 -36.85 0.47
CA GLU A 325 -0.42 -35.94 -0.18
C GLU A 325 0.33 -34.89 -1.01
N ALA A 326 1.44 -34.36 -0.48
CA ALA A 326 2.29 -33.43 -1.20
C ALA A 326 2.82 -34.03 -2.51
N ILE A 327 3.36 -35.24 -2.45
CA ILE A 327 3.85 -35.98 -3.62
C ILE A 327 2.74 -36.17 -4.65
N LYS A 328 1.56 -36.65 -4.23
CA LYS A 328 0.41 -36.84 -5.13
C LYS A 328 0.04 -35.54 -5.87
N HIS A 329 0.02 -34.42 -5.16
CA HIS A 329 -0.27 -33.13 -5.78
C HIS A 329 0.83 -32.68 -6.74
N PHE A 330 2.10 -32.89 -6.41
CA PHE A 330 3.20 -32.57 -7.33
C PHE A 330 3.22 -33.49 -8.56
N GLU A 331 2.86 -34.76 -8.42
CA GLU A 331 2.72 -35.71 -9.53
C GLU A 331 1.64 -35.28 -10.52
N GLN A 332 0.51 -34.75 -10.04
CA GLN A 332 -0.52 -34.17 -10.92
C GLN A 332 0.07 -33.06 -11.79
N VAL A 333 0.91 -32.19 -11.22
CA VAL A 333 1.53 -31.12 -12.00
C VAL A 333 2.53 -31.65 -13.03
N VAL A 334 3.33 -32.65 -12.66
CA VAL A 334 4.28 -33.28 -13.60
C VAL A 334 3.54 -33.98 -14.74
N SER A 335 2.38 -34.55 -14.48
CA SER A 335 1.60 -35.29 -15.49
C SER A 335 0.98 -34.42 -16.58
N ASN A 336 0.76 -33.11 -16.34
CA ASN A 336 -0.07 -32.25 -17.20
C ASN A 336 0.71 -31.35 -18.20
N ASP A 337 1.85 -31.88 -18.69
CA ASP A 337 2.64 -31.45 -19.86
C ASP A 337 2.77 -29.94 -20.22
N GLN A 338 3.28 -29.12 -19.28
CA GLN A 338 3.83 -27.79 -19.59
C GLN A 338 5.33 -27.69 -19.26
N THR A 339 6.11 -27.76 -20.33
CA THR A 339 7.56 -27.98 -20.49
C THR A 339 8.52 -26.96 -19.87
N HIS A 340 8.08 -26.10 -18.93
CA HIS A 340 8.98 -25.21 -18.17
C HIS A 340 8.74 -25.20 -16.66
N ALA A 341 7.49 -25.34 -16.19
CA ALA A 341 7.19 -25.37 -14.75
C ALA A 341 7.57 -26.72 -14.09
N GLN A 342 7.56 -27.81 -14.85
CA GLN A 342 7.82 -29.16 -14.35
C GLN A 342 9.24 -29.39 -13.81
N HIS A 343 10.24 -28.69 -14.35
CA HIS A 343 11.62 -28.86 -13.88
C HIS A 343 11.76 -28.41 -12.42
N GLU A 344 11.16 -27.29 -12.04
CA GLU A 344 11.24 -26.79 -10.66
C GLU A 344 10.46 -27.67 -9.68
N ILE A 345 9.52 -28.47 -10.18
CA ILE A 345 8.69 -29.39 -9.38
C ILE A 345 9.45 -30.66 -9.02
N TRP A 346 10.29 -31.20 -9.90
CA TRP A 346 11.16 -32.34 -9.55
C TRP A 346 12.05 -32.03 -8.34
N ARG A 347 12.48 -30.77 -8.19
CA ARG A 347 13.18 -30.30 -6.99
C ARG A 347 12.28 -30.29 -5.75
N GLU A 348 11.03 -29.84 -5.86
CA GLU A 348 10.07 -29.89 -4.74
C GLU A 348 9.72 -31.34 -4.36
N ILE A 349 9.56 -32.25 -5.33
CA ILE A 349 9.35 -33.68 -5.11
C ILE A 349 10.56 -34.26 -4.37
N GLY A 350 11.77 -34.03 -4.86
CA GLY A 350 13.01 -34.47 -4.22
C GLY A 350 13.18 -33.93 -2.80
N ALA A 351 12.87 -32.65 -2.59
CA ALA A 351 12.85 -32.05 -1.26
C ALA A 351 11.79 -32.68 -0.34
N THR A 352 10.60 -33.02 -0.88
CA THR A 352 9.54 -33.70 -0.13
C THR A 352 9.98 -35.09 0.32
N TYR A 353 10.59 -35.87 -0.57
CA TYR A 353 11.13 -37.18 -0.22
C TYR A 353 12.28 -37.10 0.80
N LEU A 354 13.13 -36.07 0.72
CA LEU A 354 14.15 -35.80 1.74
C LEU A 354 13.53 -35.52 3.11
N ASP A 355 12.51 -34.67 3.16
CA ASP A 355 11.78 -34.36 4.39
C ASP A 355 11.06 -35.60 4.96
N ALA A 356 10.63 -36.52 4.08
CA ALA A 356 10.07 -37.83 4.43
C ALA A 356 11.12 -38.92 4.78
N ASN A 357 12.42 -38.61 4.73
CA ASN A 357 13.54 -39.56 4.88
C ASN A 357 13.56 -40.71 3.83
N GLN A 358 12.90 -40.53 2.69
CA GLN A 358 12.91 -41.45 1.56
C GLN A 358 14.06 -41.09 0.62
N PHE A 359 15.29 -41.40 1.05
CA PHE A 359 16.50 -40.90 0.38
C PHE A 359 16.71 -41.44 -1.04
N ALA A 360 16.26 -42.67 -1.34
CA ALA A 360 16.35 -43.25 -2.68
C ALA A 360 15.40 -42.55 -3.66
N ASP A 361 14.13 -42.37 -3.29
CA ASP A 361 13.15 -41.67 -4.11
C ASP A 361 13.54 -40.19 -4.31
N ALA A 362 14.12 -39.57 -3.27
CA ALA A 362 14.69 -38.23 -3.36
C ALA A 362 15.82 -38.14 -4.38
N HIS A 363 16.74 -39.11 -4.36
CA HIS A 363 17.86 -39.18 -5.31
C HIS A 363 17.33 -39.21 -6.75
N ASP A 364 16.37 -40.09 -7.06
CA ASP A 364 15.85 -40.25 -8.42
C ASP A 364 15.10 -39.01 -8.91
N ALA A 365 14.33 -38.35 -8.03
CA ALA A 365 13.67 -37.09 -8.37
C ALA A 365 14.67 -35.95 -8.60
N LEU A 366 15.73 -35.87 -7.81
CA LEU A 366 16.77 -34.85 -7.94
C LEU A 366 17.69 -35.09 -9.13
N GLU A 367 17.91 -36.34 -9.53
CA GLU A 367 18.61 -36.70 -10.76
C GLU A 367 17.88 -36.11 -11.97
N ARG A 368 16.56 -36.34 -12.09
CA ARG A 368 15.72 -35.75 -13.15
C ARG A 368 15.75 -34.22 -13.15
N PHE A 369 15.85 -33.59 -11.97
CA PHE A 369 16.01 -32.16 -11.87
C PHE A 369 17.37 -31.68 -12.41
N LEU A 370 18.45 -32.34 -11.98
CA LEU A 370 19.82 -31.96 -12.30
C LEU A 370 20.23 -32.28 -13.74
N ASP A 371 19.58 -33.24 -14.41
CA ASP A 371 19.78 -33.51 -15.84
C ASP A 371 19.61 -32.24 -16.69
N ASN A 372 18.63 -31.41 -16.33
CA ASN A 372 18.34 -30.15 -17.02
C ASN A 372 19.05 -28.94 -16.39
N ARG A 373 19.32 -28.97 -15.08
CA ARG A 373 19.98 -27.87 -14.35
C ARG A 373 21.20 -28.35 -13.56
N GLN A 374 22.24 -28.74 -14.30
CA GLN A 374 23.46 -29.36 -13.75
C GLN A 374 24.23 -28.49 -12.74
N SER A 375 24.02 -27.18 -12.77
CA SER A 375 24.71 -26.20 -11.92
C SER A 375 23.77 -25.44 -10.98
N ASP A 376 22.58 -25.98 -10.67
CA ASP A 376 21.68 -25.38 -9.68
C ASP A 376 22.19 -25.64 -8.24
N PRO A 377 22.55 -24.60 -7.46
CA PRO A 377 23.12 -24.82 -6.13
C PRO A 377 22.19 -25.54 -5.15
N GLU A 378 20.89 -25.25 -5.20
CA GLU A 378 19.91 -25.87 -4.31
C GLU A 378 19.73 -27.35 -4.66
N GLY A 379 19.57 -27.68 -5.94
CA GLY A 379 19.50 -29.07 -6.40
C GLY A 379 20.73 -29.88 -6.04
N LEU A 380 21.93 -29.33 -6.24
CA LEU A 380 23.18 -30.01 -5.90
C LEU A 380 23.31 -30.26 -4.39
N TYR A 381 22.90 -29.29 -3.57
CA TYR A 381 22.87 -29.44 -2.11
C TYR A 381 21.88 -30.53 -1.67
N LEU A 382 20.65 -30.51 -2.20
CA LEU A 382 19.64 -31.52 -1.89
C LEU A 382 20.10 -32.92 -2.33
N MET A 383 20.75 -33.04 -3.49
CA MET A 383 21.30 -34.32 -3.97
C MET A 383 22.39 -34.84 -3.05
N GLY A 384 23.29 -33.95 -2.59
CA GLY A 384 24.29 -34.27 -1.58
C GLY A 384 23.66 -34.80 -0.28
N ARG A 385 22.57 -34.18 0.19
CA ARG A 385 21.82 -34.67 1.36
C ARG A 385 21.16 -36.03 1.15
N ALA A 386 20.60 -36.28 -0.04
CA ALA A 386 19.99 -37.56 -0.37
C ALA A 386 21.04 -38.68 -0.31
N LEU A 387 22.18 -38.47 -0.97
CA LEU A 387 23.32 -39.40 -0.97
C LEU A 387 23.88 -39.64 0.43
N ALA A 388 23.96 -38.59 1.26
CA ALA A 388 24.37 -38.73 2.65
C ALA A 388 23.40 -39.62 3.46
N GLY A 389 22.09 -39.44 3.27
CA GLY A 389 21.07 -40.30 3.89
C GLY A 389 21.15 -41.76 3.42
N MET A 390 21.61 -41.99 2.18
CA MET A 390 21.92 -43.31 1.63
C MET A 390 23.29 -43.87 2.08
N LYS A 391 24.03 -43.17 2.96
CA LYS A 391 25.39 -43.52 3.41
C LYS A 391 26.44 -43.53 2.28
N ARG A 392 26.19 -42.82 1.19
CA ARG A 392 27.12 -42.63 0.06
C ARG A 392 27.92 -41.34 0.27
N GLU A 393 28.70 -41.31 1.35
CA GLU A 393 29.38 -40.10 1.85
C GLU A 393 30.37 -39.47 0.86
N ARG A 394 31.10 -40.29 0.10
CA ARG A 394 32.06 -39.80 -0.91
C ARG A 394 31.37 -39.01 -2.00
N GLU A 395 30.26 -39.54 -2.51
CA GLU A 395 29.47 -38.92 -3.57
C GLU A 395 28.72 -37.68 -3.03
N ALA A 396 28.19 -37.77 -1.81
CA ALA A 396 27.59 -36.63 -1.13
C ALA A 396 28.57 -35.44 -1.03
N ALA A 397 29.83 -35.71 -0.66
CA ALA A 397 30.87 -34.69 -0.58
C ALA A 397 31.20 -34.08 -1.96
N GLU A 398 31.18 -34.87 -3.02
CA GLU A 398 31.39 -34.39 -4.39
C GLU A 398 30.29 -33.40 -4.82
N PHE A 399 29.03 -33.77 -4.62
CA PHE A 399 27.90 -32.88 -4.91
C PHE A 399 27.92 -31.60 -4.07
N MET A 400 28.37 -31.69 -2.82
CA MET A 400 28.58 -30.52 -1.95
C MET A 400 29.66 -29.58 -2.47
N ARG A 401 30.77 -30.11 -3.02
CA ARG A 401 31.81 -29.29 -3.66
C ARG A 401 31.29 -28.64 -4.93
N ARG A 402 30.55 -29.38 -5.77
CA ARG A 402 29.88 -28.83 -6.96
C ARG A 402 28.88 -27.73 -6.61
N CYS A 403 28.14 -27.86 -5.51
CA CYS A 403 27.26 -26.80 -5.01
C CYS A 403 28.06 -25.53 -4.68
N ILE A 404 29.20 -25.65 -3.99
CA ILE A 404 30.06 -24.51 -3.65
C ILE A 404 30.60 -23.84 -4.91
N GLU A 405 31.09 -24.63 -5.86
CA GLU A 405 31.61 -24.14 -7.15
C GLU A 405 30.53 -23.42 -7.96
N ALA A 406 29.31 -23.98 -8.02
CA ALA A 406 28.18 -23.38 -8.70
C ALA A 406 27.85 -21.98 -8.15
N VAL A 407 27.85 -21.79 -6.82
CA VAL A 407 27.63 -20.48 -6.21
C VAL A 407 28.79 -19.52 -6.49
N GLN A 408 30.04 -19.99 -6.44
CA GLN A 408 31.22 -19.15 -6.68
C GLN A 408 31.29 -18.63 -8.12
N THR A 409 30.90 -19.48 -9.07
CA THR A 409 30.90 -19.18 -10.51
C THR A 409 29.65 -18.41 -10.95
N ALA A 410 28.62 -18.30 -10.10
CA ALA A 410 27.39 -17.59 -10.41
C ALA A 410 27.58 -16.05 -10.59
N PRO A 411 26.73 -15.38 -11.39
CA PRO A 411 26.70 -13.93 -11.50
C PRO A 411 26.48 -13.24 -10.13
N ALA A 412 27.07 -12.05 -9.95
CA ALA A 412 27.06 -11.33 -8.67
C ALA A 412 25.65 -11.08 -8.09
N TYR A 413 24.62 -10.91 -8.93
CA TYR A 413 23.25 -10.70 -8.46
C TYR A 413 22.60 -11.97 -7.87
N LYS A 414 23.01 -13.18 -8.30
CA LYS A 414 22.51 -14.46 -7.77
C LYS A 414 23.28 -14.96 -6.55
N ARG A 415 24.57 -14.62 -6.46
CA ARG A 415 25.43 -15.01 -5.32
C ARG A 415 24.84 -14.68 -3.97
N ARG A 416 24.18 -13.51 -3.84
CA ARG A 416 23.59 -13.09 -2.56
C ARG A 416 22.41 -13.96 -2.13
N THR A 417 21.58 -14.41 -3.08
CA THR A 417 20.42 -15.27 -2.79
C THR A 417 20.81 -16.72 -2.57
N GLU A 418 21.87 -17.19 -3.23
CA GLU A 418 22.32 -18.59 -3.21
C GLU A 418 23.42 -18.87 -2.18
N ALA A 419 24.01 -17.83 -1.56
CA ALA A 419 25.07 -17.95 -0.56
C ALA A 419 24.72 -18.88 0.62
N ARG A 420 23.42 -19.01 0.94
CA ARG A 420 22.93 -19.93 1.96
C ARG A 420 23.36 -21.37 1.66
N TRP A 421 23.16 -21.83 0.43
CA TRP A 421 23.48 -23.22 0.03
C TRP A 421 24.97 -23.50 0.08
N MET A 422 25.81 -22.53 -0.32
CA MET A 422 27.26 -22.64 -0.17
C MET A 422 27.67 -22.79 1.30
N SER A 423 27.08 -22.01 2.21
CA SER A 423 27.37 -22.09 3.64
C SER A 423 26.98 -23.45 4.23
N GLU A 424 25.77 -23.92 3.91
CA GLU A 424 25.28 -25.23 4.38
C GLU A 424 26.13 -26.37 3.81
N ALA A 425 26.55 -26.28 2.55
CA ALA A 425 27.44 -27.24 1.91
C ALA A 425 28.84 -27.29 2.56
N GLN A 426 29.43 -26.12 2.85
CA GLN A 426 30.72 -26.04 3.56
C GLN A 426 30.64 -26.63 4.97
N GLN A 427 29.56 -26.35 5.69
CA GLN A 427 29.34 -26.91 7.02
C GLN A 427 29.25 -28.43 6.97
N PHE A 428 28.50 -28.97 6.01
CA PHE A 428 28.38 -30.42 5.81
C PHE A 428 29.74 -31.09 5.57
N LEU A 429 30.57 -30.52 4.70
CA LEU A 429 31.91 -31.06 4.44
C LEU A 429 32.79 -31.06 5.68
N ARG A 430 32.78 -29.96 6.47
CA ARG A 430 33.54 -29.89 7.72
C ARG A 430 33.11 -30.95 8.73
N THR A 431 31.81 -31.21 8.84
CA THR A 431 31.29 -32.25 9.74
C THR A 431 31.71 -33.64 9.31
N LEU A 432 31.76 -33.89 7.99
CA LEU A 432 32.19 -35.17 7.45
C LEU A 432 33.70 -35.40 7.69
N ASP A 433 34.52 -34.37 7.43
CA ASP A 433 35.96 -34.42 7.66
C ASP A 433 36.28 -34.69 9.14
N ALA A 434 35.53 -34.05 10.06
CA ALA A 434 35.68 -34.24 11.50
C ALA A 434 35.24 -35.62 12.02
N GLN A 435 34.40 -36.35 11.29
CA GLN A 435 34.02 -37.74 11.61
C GLN A 435 35.03 -38.75 11.06
N SER A 436 35.80 -38.37 10.03
CA SER A 436 36.82 -39.19 9.39
C SER A 436 38.21 -39.07 10.01
N ALA A 437 38.43 -38.03 10.82
CA ALA A 437 39.64 -37.78 11.61
C ALA A 437 39.50 -38.37 13.01
#